data_AF-A0A424SUH2-F1
#
_entry.id   AF-A0A424SUH2-F1
#
_cell.length_a   1.000
_cell.length_b   1.000
_cell.length_c   1.000
_cell.angle_alpha   90.00
_cell.angle_beta   90.00
_cell.angle_gamma   90.00
#
_symmetry.space_group_name_H-M   'P 1'
#
loop_
_entity.id
_entity.type
_entity.pdbx_description
1 polymer ?
#
loop_
_entity_poly.entity_id
_entity_poly.type
_entity_poly.pdbx_seq_one_letter_code
_entity_poly.pdbx_strand_id
1 'polypeptide(L)'
;MKSLKFLGLLICLFLILGAIFEIGISLYIDLYSLIIVIGGAIGYSFIKNNKKEYINNIGKGAVFFGWLGLLIGLIALTGGKYNNWGDIDKMGKALAVLLLPVFYGYIIKLTTMSFSE
;
A
#
# COMPACT_ATOMS: atom_id res chain seq x y z
N MET A 1 -20.29 14.15 13.30
CA MET A 1 -18.86 13.80 13.16
C MET A 1 -18.60 12.63 12.21
N LYS A 2 -19.25 11.46 12.32
CA LYS A 2 -19.02 10.32 11.40
C LYS A 2 -19.21 10.69 9.92
N SER A 3 -20.28 11.43 9.58
CA SER A 3 -20.53 11.91 8.20
C SER A 3 -19.35 12.72 7.60
N LEU A 4 -18.69 13.57 8.39
CA LEU A 4 -17.52 14.34 7.93
C LEU A 4 -16.29 13.44 7.67
N LYS A 5 -16.06 12.40 8.48
CA LYS A 5 -14.97 11.42 8.25
C LYS A 5 -15.16 10.68 6.91
N PHE A 6 -16.40 10.35 6.55
CA PHE A 6 -16.70 9.68 5.28
C PHE A 6 -16.63 10.63 4.08
N LEU A 7 -17.10 11.87 4.22
CA LEU A 7 -16.97 12.88 3.17
C LEU A 7 -15.50 13.16 2.84
N GLY A 8 -14.65 13.32 3.87
CA GLY A 8 -13.21 13.49 3.68
C GLY A 8 -12.56 12.31 2.94
N LEU A 9 -12.89 11.07 3.33
CA LEU A 9 -12.43 9.87 2.63
C LEU A 9 -12.84 9.87 1.16
N LEU A 10 -14.10 10.21 0.86
CA LEU A 10 -14.62 10.23 -0.50
C LEU A 10 -13.87 11.25 -1.37
N ILE A 11 -13.59 12.44 -0.84
CA ILE A 11 -12.80 13.45 -1.55
C ILE A 11 -11.38 12.94 -1.84
N CYS A 12 -10.71 12.35 -0.84
CA CYS A 12 -9.36 11.82 -1.04
C CYS A 12 -9.33 10.68 -2.06
N LEU A 13 -10.26 9.73 -1.98
CA LEU A 13 -10.35 8.62 -2.94
C LEU A 13 -10.68 9.11 -4.34
N PHE A 14 -11.55 10.13 -4.48
CA PHE A 14 -11.87 10.72 -5.78
C PHE A 14 -10.62 11.34 -6.45
N LEU A 15 -9.84 12.11 -5.70
CA LEU A 15 -8.60 12.71 -6.21
C LEU A 15 -7.57 11.65 -6.61
N ILE A 16 -7.40 10.61 -5.79
CA ILE A 16 -6.49 9.50 -6.06
C ILE A 16 -6.94 8.74 -7.32
N LEU A 17 -8.22 8.41 -7.42
CA LEU A 17 -8.77 7.73 -8.59
C LEU A 17 -8.58 8.57 -9.85
N GLY A 18 -8.85 9.88 -9.80
CA GLY A 18 -8.60 10.80 -10.91
C GLY A 18 -7.15 10.75 -11.41
N ALA A 19 -6.18 10.74 -10.49
CA ALA A 19 -4.76 10.61 -10.84
C ALA A 19 -4.43 9.23 -11.46
N ILE A 20 -4.99 8.13 -10.92
CA ILE A 20 -4.80 6.78 -11.48
C ILE A 20 -5.37 6.68 -12.90
N PHE A 21 -6.56 7.25 -13.15
CA PHE A 21 -7.19 7.23 -14.47
C PHE A 21 -6.37 7.99 -15.52
N GLU A 22 -5.82 9.15 -15.15
CA GLU A 22 -4.96 9.95 -16.03
C GLU A 22 -3.65 9.22 -16.39
N ILE A 23 -3.04 8.54 -15.41
CA ILE A 23 -1.73 7.88 -15.58
C ILE A 23 -1.85 6.49 -16.23
N GLY A 24 -2.92 5.76 -15.92
CA GLY A 24 -3.18 4.41 -16.41
C GLY A 24 -3.30 3.38 -15.29
N ILE A 25 -4.49 2.80 -15.15
CA ILE A 25 -4.85 1.85 -14.07
C ILE A 25 -3.92 0.64 -14.00
N SER A 26 -3.46 0.13 -15.16
CA SER A 26 -2.63 -1.08 -15.22
C SER A 26 -1.31 -0.97 -14.45
N LEU A 27 -0.80 0.25 -14.24
CA LEU A 27 0.43 0.49 -13.47
C LEU A 27 0.23 0.35 -11.96
N TYR A 28 -1.02 0.36 -11.48
CA TYR A 28 -1.38 0.37 -10.06
C TYR A 28 -1.90 -0.98 -9.57
N ILE A 29 -1.81 -2.04 -10.37
CA ILE A 29 -2.35 -3.37 -10.02
C ILE A 29 -1.22 -4.40 -10.05
N ASP A 30 -0.80 -4.83 -8.85
CA ASP A 30 0.12 -5.95 -8.67
C ASP A 30 -0.34 -6.83 -7.49
N LEU A 31 -0.57 -8.11 -7.77
CA LEU A 31 -1.13 -9.05 -6.80
C LEU A 31 -0.20 -9.32 -5.62
N TYR A 32 1.10 -9.45 -5.87
CA TYR A 32 2.08 -9.77 -4.81
C TYR A 32 2.26 -8.59 -3.84
N SER A 33 2.30 -7.37 -4.39
CA SER A 33 2.29 -6.13 -3.62
C SER A 33 1.03 -5.99 -2.78
N LEU A 34 -0.13 -6.44 -3.27
CA LEU A 34 -1.36 -6.43 -2.49
C LEU A 34 -1.34 -7.46 -1.35
N ILE A 35 -0.87 -8.68 -1.63
CA ILE A 35 -0.79 -9.77 -0.65
C ILE A 35 0.11 -9.39 0.54
N ILE A 36 1.29 -8.82 0.29
CA ILE A 36 2.22 -8.47 1.37
C ILE A 36 1.63 -7.41 2.30
N VAL A 37 0.89 -6.45 1.74
CA VAL A 37 0.25 -5.38 2.53
C VAL A 37 -0.96 -5.90 3.29
N ILE A 38 -1.89 -6.62 2.65
CA ILE A 38 -3.10 -7.13 3.31
C ILE A 38 -2.74 -8.17 4.37
N GLY A 39 -1.93 -9.17 4.00
CA GLY A 39 -1.49 -10.21 4.92
C GLY A 39 -0.71 -9.62 6.10
N GLY A 40 0.19 -8.69 5.82
CA GLY A 40 0.94 -7.96 6.82
C GLY A 40 0.08 -7.11 7.75
N ALA A 41 -0.91 -6.39 7.22
CA ALA A 41 -1.83 -5.57 8.01
C ALA A 41 -2.65 -6.41 9.00
N ILE A 42 -3.17 -7.55 8.54
CA ILE A 42 -3.93 -8.49 9.37
C ILE A 42 -3.02 -9.08 10.45
N GLY A 43 -1.85 -9.57 10.07
CA GLY A 43 -0.86 -10.12 11.00
C GLY A 43 -0.42 -9.12 12.06
N TYR A 44 -0.14 -7.87 11.66
CA TYR A 44 0.20 -6.77 12.56
C TYR A 44 -0.91 -6.53 13.60
N SER A 45 -2.18 -6.53 13.15
CA SER A 45 -3.31 -6.34 14.05
C SER A 45 -3.46 -7.49 15.06
N PHE A 46 -3.25 -8.73 14.62
CA PHE A 46 -3.22 -9.89 15.52
C PHE A 46 -2.08 -9.81 16.54
N ILE A 47 -0.87 -9.40 16.12
CA ILE A 47 0.28 -9.21 17.03
C ILE A 47 -0.04 -8.17 18.12
N LYS A 48 -0.75 -7.09 17.77
CA LYS A 48 -1.15 -6.07 18.75
C LYS A 48 -2.20 -6.56 19.73
N ASN A 49 -2.97 -7.59 19.38
CA ASN A 49 -3.97 -8.26 20.21
C ASN A 49 -4.88 -7.29 21.00
N ASN A 50 -5.25 -6.16 20.39
CA ASN A 50 -6.12 -5.16 21.00
C ASN A 50 -7.37 -4.99 20.13
N LYS A 51 -8.46 -5.65 20.53
CA LYS A 51 -9.73 -5.69 19.79
C LYS A 51 -10.38 -4.31 19.63
N LYS A 52 -10.20 -3.40 20.60
CA LYS A 52 -10.76 -2.03 20.51
C LYS A 52 -10.09 -1.21 19.41
N GLU A 53 -8.82 -1.46 19.14
CA GLU A 53 -8.05 -0.75 18.12
C GLU A 53 -7.82 -1.57 16.85
N TYR A 54 -8.58 -2.65 16.65
CA TYR A 54 -8.29 -3.63 15.60
C TYR A 54 -8.23 -2.99 14.20
N ILE A 55 -9.19 -2.12 13.86
CA ILE A 55 -9.24 -1.41 12.58
C ILE A 55 -8.07 -0.40 12.46
N ASN A 56 -7.76 0.33 13.53
CA ASN A 56 -6.64 1.27 13.54
C ASN A 56 -5.29 0.55 13.36
N ASN A 57 -5.16 -0.63 13.98
CA ASN A 57 -3.98 -1.49 13.88
C ASN A 57 -3.83 -2.12 12.50
N ILE A 58 -4.93 -2.50 11.82
CA ILE A 58 -4.89 -2.87 10.40
C ILE A 58 -4.30 -1.73 9.57
N GLY A 59 -4.78 -0.49 9.76
CA GLY A 59 -4.25 0.66 9.04
C GLY A 59 -2.77 0.91 9.31
N LYS A 60 -2.34 0.86 10.58
CA LYS A 60 -0.92 0.99 10.97
C LYS A 60 -0.07 -0.12 10.36
N GLY A 61 -0.56 -1.35 10.40
CA GLY A 61 0.08 -2.53 9.83
C GLY A 61 0.23 -2.46 8.32
N ALA A 62 -0.79 -1.95 7.61
CA ALA A 62 -0.74 -1.77 6.16
C ALA A 62 0.38 -0.81 5.76
N VAL A 63 0.55 0.31 6.46
CA VAL A 63 1.68 1.24 6.20
C VAL A 63 3.01 0.57 6.53
N PHE A 64 3.11 -0.11 7.67
CA PHE A 64 4.33 -0.81 8.07
C PHE A 64 4.78 -1.83 7.02
N PHE A 65 3.85 -2.69 6.57
CA PHE A 65 4.15 -3.70 5.56
C PHE A 65 4.26 -3.15 4.14
N GLY A 66 3.66 -1.98 3.85
CA GLY A 66 3.92 -1.25 2.62
C GLY A 66 5.39 -0.82 2.51
N TRP A 67 5.93 -0.22 3.57
CA TRP A 67 7.36 0.13 3.63
C TRP A 67 8.27 -1.11 3.65
N LEU A 68 7.87 -2.17 4.35
CA LEU A 68 8.61 -3.44 4.33
C LEU A 68 8.63 -4.07 2.92
N GLY A 69 7.50 -4.03 2.20
CA GLY A 69 7.40 -4.50 0.83
C GLY A 69 8.30 -3.71 -0.13
N LEU A 70 8.38 -2.39 0.02
CA LEU A 70 9.34 -1.56 -0.72
C LEU A 70 10.78 -2.01 -0.46
N LEU A 71 11.16 -2.22 0.80
CA LEU A 71 12.51 -2.66 1.17
C LEU A 71 12.84 -4.02 0.55
N ILE A 72 11.91 -4.98 0.61
CA ILE A 72 12.07 -6.31 -0.01
C ILE A 72 12.23 -6.18 -1.53
N GLY A 73 11.42 -5.33 -2.17
CA GLY A 73 11.50 -5.06 -3.61
C GLY A 73 12.83 -4.44 -4.02
N LEU A 74 13.32 -3.46 -3.24
CA LEU A 74 14.63 -2.84 -3.47
C LEU A 74 15.77 -3.84 -3.33
N ILE A 75 15.74 -4.71 -2.30
CA ILE A 75 16.74 -5.78 -2.13
C ILE A 75 16.70 -6.75 -3.33
N ALA A 76 15.52 -7.10 -3.82
CA ALA A 76 15.40 -7.97 -4.99
C ALA A 76 15.95 -7.32 -6.27
N LEU A 77 15.73 -6.01 -6.43
CA LEU A 77 16.22 -5.23 -7.57
C LEU A 77 17.75 -5.08 -7.54
N THR A 78 18.31 -4.63 -6.41
CA THR A 78 19.75 -4.37 -6.26
C THR A 78 20.55 -5.66 -6.11
N GLY A 79 19.96 -6.71 -5.55
CA GLY A 79 20.55 -8.05 -5.44
C GLY A 79 20.60 -8.83 -6.75
N GLY A 80 20.19 -8.24 -7.88
CA GLY A 80 20.37 -8.83 -9.21
C GLY A 80 19.44 -10.01 -9.51
N LYS A 81 18.42 -10.27 -8.69
CA LYS A 81 17.54 -11.45 -8.82
C LYS A 81 16.96 -11.65 -10.22
N TYR A 82 16.70 -10.56 -10.93
CA TYR A 82 16.04 -10.57 -12.24
C TYR A 82 16.94 -10.08 -13.39
N ASN A 83 18.26 -9.90 -13.15
CA ASN A 83 19.19 -9.33 -14.15
C ASN A 83 18.71 -8.00 -14.77
N ASN A 84 17.97 -7.20 -13.99
CA ASN A 84 17.45 -5.91 -14.42
C ASN A 84 18.46 -4.78 -14.24
N TRP A 85 19.54 -5.01 -13.49
CA TRP A 85 20.51 -3.97 -13.14
C TRP A 85 21.27 -3.49 -14.38
N GLY A 86 21.28 -2.18 -14.62
CA GLY A 86 21.88 -1.55 -15.80
C GLY A 86 20.97 -1.47 -17.03
N ASP A 87 19.77 -2.04 -16.97
CA ASP A 87 18.73 -1.91 -18.00
C ASP A 87 17.67 -0.90 -17.53
N ILE A 88 17.71 0.32 -18.06
CA ILE A 88 16.88 1.44 -17.63
C ILE A 88 15.39 1.11 -17.72
N ASP A 89 14.96 0.46 -18.80
CA ASP A 89 13.54 0.16 -19.04
C ASP A 89 13.03 -0.90 -18.05
N LYS A 90 13.82 -1.94 -17.79
CA LYS A 90 13.47 -2.98 -16.81
C LYS A 90 13.51 -2.43 -15.38
N MET A 91 14.49 -1.57 -15.07
CA MET A 91 14.58 -0.91 -13.77
C MET A 91 13.39 0.01 -13.52
N GLY A 92 12.98 0.81 -14.51
CA GLY A 92 11.80 1.69 -14.39
C GLY A 92 10.53 0.91 -14.07
N LYS A 93 10.28 -0.21 -14.76
CA LYS A 93 9.13 -1.09 -14.48
C LYS A 93 9.22 -1.72 -13.10
N ALA A 94 10.39 -2.20 -12.68
CA ALA A 94 10.58 -2.78 -11.36
C ALA A 94 10.37 -1.76 -10.24
N LEU A 95 10.87 -0.53 -10.41
CA LEU A 95 10.69 0.60 -9.51
C LEU A 95 9.21 0.97 -9.36
N ALA A 96 8.45 0.99 -10.46
CA ALA A 96 7.01 1.23 -10.42
C ALA A 96 6.30 0.19 -9.55
N VAL A 97 6.62 -1.10 -9.72
CA VAL A 97 6.00 -2.19 -8.95
C VAL A 97 6.36 -2.12 -7.46
N LEU A 98 7.63 -1.90 -7.09
CA LEU A 98 8.03 -1.85 -5.68
C LEU A 98 7.49 -0.65 -4.88
N LEU A 99 6.97 0.38 -5.56
CA LEU A 99 6.27 1.49 -4.92
C LEU A 99 4.81 1.14 -4.56
N LEU A 100 4.23 0.14 -5.23
CA LEU A 100 2.83 -0.27 -5.01
C LEU A 100 2.52 -0.73 -3.58
N PRO A 101 3.39 -1.47 -2.87
CA PRO A 101 3.16 -1.81 -1.47
C PRO A 101 2.95 -0.57 -0.58
N VAL A 102 3.76 0.47 -0.76
CA VAL A 102 3.62 1.73 0.01
C VAL A 102 2.31 2.42 -0.37
N PHE A 103 2.03 2.50 -1.66
CA PHE A 103 0.78 3.07 -2.17
C PHE A 103 -0.44 2.37 -1.54
N TYR A 104 -0.53 1.04 -1.65
CA TYR A 104 -1.61 0.24 -1.07
C TYR A 104 -1.70 0.39 0.46
N GLY A 105 -0.55 0.44 1.14
CA GLY A 105 -0.49 0.65 2.58
C GLY A 105 -1.18 1.95 3.01
N TYR A 106 -0.94 3.04 2.29
CA TYR A 106 -1.60 4.32 2.56
C TYR A 106 -3.07 4.34 2.15
N ILE A 107 -3.47 3.68 1.06
CA ILE A 107 -4.90 3.55 0.69
C ILE A 107 -5.70 2.83 1.79
N ILE A 108 -5.15 1.72 2.30
CA ILE A 108 -5.78 0.98 3.40
C ILE A 108 -5.80 1.83 4.67
N LYS A 109 -4.69 2.52 5.00
CA LYS A 109 -4.65 3.40 6.17
C LYS A 109 -5.71 4.49 6.09
N LEU A 110 -5.78 5.18 4.95
CA LEU A 110 -6.77 6.24 4.71
C LEU A 110 -8.20 5.71 4.90
N THR A 111 -8.49 4.55 4.34
CA THR A 111 -9.80 3.89 4.49
C THR A 111 -10.09 3.58 5.96
N THR A 112 -9.13 2.98 6.68
CA THR A 112 -9.32 2.58 8.08
C THR A 112 -9.54 3.76 9.04
N MET A 113 -9.01 4.95 8.74
CA MET A 113 -9.18 6.16 9.57
C MET A 113 -10.64 6.59 9.69
N SER A 114 -11.46 6.33 8.67
CA SER A 114 -12.89 6.67 8.70
C SER A 114 -13.72 5.70 9.56
N PHE A 115 -13.20 4.51 9.82
CA PHE A 115 -13.86 3.46 10.59
C PHE A 115 -13.29 3.27 12.00
N SER A 116 -12.08 3.78 12.28
CA SER A 116 -11.56 3.83 13.65
C SER A 116 -12.39 4.80 14.50
N GLU A 117 -12.76 4.34 15.70
CA GLU A 117 -13.49 5.13 16.70
C GLU A 117 -12.73 6.40 17.07
#